data_AF-A0A951BMB8-F1
#
_entry.id   AF-A0A951BMB8-F1
#
_cell.length_a   1.000
_cell.length_b   1.000
_cell.length_c   1.000
_cell.angle_alpha   90.00
_cell.angle_beta   90.00
_cell.angle_gamma   90.00
#
_symmetry.space_group_name_H-M   'P 1'
#
loop_
_entity.id
_entity.type
_entity.pdbx_description
1 polymer ?
#
loop_
_entity_poly.entity_id
_entity_poly.type
_entity_poly.pdbx_seq_one_letter_code
_entity_poly.pdbx_strand_id
1 'polypeptide(L)' 'MNPAEPPPPAGRRNRIVLPATCSVHQAPRGRTTVAVSKLPDGRIEFDPHLSGACVFAVEEDELIKVLLRMGWR' A
#
# COMPACT_ATOMS: atom_id res chain seq x y z
N MET A 1 -0.95 -20.25 16.41
CA MET A 1 -1.68 -18.98 16.57
C MET A 1 -0.94 -17.94 15.75
N ASN A 2 -1.58 -17.29 14.77
CA ASN A 2 -0.94 -16.17 14.07
C ASN A 2 -0.79 -15.01 15.06
N PRO A 3 0.39 -14.37 15.16
CA PRO A 3 0.50 -13.16 15.96
C PRO A 3 -0.49 -12.12 15.42
N ALA A 4 -1.25 -11.52 16.33
CA ALA A 4 -2.16 -10.43 15.98
C ALA A 4 -1.35 -9.34 15.28
N GLU A 5 -1.82 -8.89 14.11
CA GLU A 5 -1.26 -7.72 13.45
C GLU A 5 -1.25 -6.54 14.44
N PRO A 6 -0.15 -5.77 14.51
CA PRO A 6 -0.11 -4.59 15.35
C PRO A 6 -1.26 -3.65 14.96
N PRO A 7 -1.93 -3.00 15.93
CA PRO A 7 -2.98 -2.05 15.62
C PRO A 7 -2.41 -0.94 14.72
N PRO A 8 -3.17 -0.48 13.71
CA PRO A 8 -2.68 0.57 12.83
C PRO A 8 -2.29 1.80 13.66
N PRO A 9 -1.18 2.49 13.34
CA PRO A 9 -0.77 3.67 14.08
C PRO A 9 -1.91 4.69 14.11
N ALA A 10 -2.25 5.13 15.33
CA ALA A 10 -3.33 6.06 15.59
C ALA A 10 -3.08 7.37 14.83
N GLY A 11 -3.87 7.63 13.78
CA GLY A 11 -3.78 8.87 13.01
C GLY A 11 -4.10 8.76 11.52
N ARG A 12 -3.98 7.57 10.90
CA ARG A 12 -4.25 7.40 9.46
C ARG A 12 -5.71 7.00 9.22
N ARG A 13 -6.61 7.99 9.21
CA ARG A 13 -8.08 7.79 9.08
C ARG A 13 -8.55 7.23 7.72
N ASN A 14 -7.66 6.97 6.76
CA ASN A 14 -7.99 6.49 5.41
C ASN A 14 -7.04 5.38 4.91
N ARG A 15 -6.71 4.41 5.77
CA ARG A 15 -5.83 3.28 5.41
C ARG A 15 -6.65 2.15 4.78
N ILE A 16 -6.44 1.88 3.49
CA ILE A 16 -7.02 0.74 2.77
C ILE A 16 -5.96 -0.34 2.64
N VAL A 17 -6.26 -1.57 3.06
CA VAL A 17 -5.35 -2.71 2.88
C VAL A 17 -5.79 -3.50 1.66
N LEU A 18 -4.89 -3.68 0.70
CA LEU A 18 -5.14 -4.40 -0.55
C LEU A 18 -4.32 -5.69 -0.61
N PRO A 19 -4.88 -6.80 -1.10
CA PRO A 19 -4.10 -8.00 -1.39
C PRO A 19 -3.13 -7.73 -2.55
N ALA A 20 -1.89 -8.21 -2.43
CA ALA A 20 -0.82 -7.99 -3.38
C ALA A 20 0.12 -9.21 -3.44
N THR A 21 1.15 -9.16 -4.28
CA THR A 21 2.22 -10.17 -4.32
C THR A 21 3.58 -9.48 -4.23
N CYS A 22 4.47 -9.97 -3.36
CA CYS A 22 5.84 -9.44 -3.26
C CYS A 22 6.76 -10.30 -4.14
N SER A 23 7.31 -9.72 -5.21
CA SER A 23 8.25 -10.39 -6.11
C SER A 23 9.57 -10.76 -5.42
N VAL A 24 9.99 -9.97 -4.42
CA VAL A 24 11.24 -10.17 -3.67
C VAL A 24 11.13 -11.35 -2.70
N HIS A 25 10.07 -11.38 -1.90
CA HIS A 25 9.94 -12.38 -0.84
C HIS A 25 9.33 -13.70 -1.30
N GLN A 26 8.84 -13.79 -2.57
CA GLN A 26 8.18 -14.97 -3.15
C GLN A 26 7.36 -15.75 -2.12
N ALA A 27 6.56 -15.02 -1.32
CA ALA A 27 6.06 -15.52 -0.05
C ALA A 27 5.38 -16.90 -0.25
N PRO A 28 5.45 -17.84 0.71
CA PRO A 28 5.15 -19.27 0.49
C PRO A 28 3.72 -19.59 -0.01
N ARG A 29 2.85 -18.59 -0.17
CA ARG A 29 1.47 -18.69 -0.65
C ARG A 29 1.05 -17.55 -1.59
N GLY A 30 2.00 -16.81 -2.19
CA GLY A 30 1.71 -15.85 -3.26
C GLY A 30 0.81 -14.67 -2.89
N ARG A 31 0.68 -14.34 -1.60
CA ARG A 31 -0.16 -13.23 -1.12
C ARG A 31 0.58 -12.45 -0.04
N THR A 32 0.83 -11.18 -0.31
CA THR A 32 1.16 -10.14 0.66
C THR A 32 0.01 -9.12 0.68
N THR A 33 0.16 -8.05 1.44
CA THR A 33 -0.80 -6.96 1.52
C THR A 33 -0.05 -5.64 1.47
N VAL A 34 -0.60 -4.67 0.76
CA VAL A 34 -0.09 -3.30 0.74
C VAL A 34 -1.13 -2.42 1.42
N ALA A 35 -0.71 -1.63 2.39
CA ALA A 35 -1.54 -0.55 2.89
C ALA A 35 -1.39 0.68 1.99
N VAL A 36 -2.51 1.30 1.66
CA VAL A 36 -2.58 2.52 0.87
C VAL A 36 -3.24 3.59 1.71
N SER A 37 -2.71 4.82 1.68
CA SER A 37 -3.27 5.97 2.40
C SER A 37 -3.11 7.24 1.57
N LYS A 38 -4.08 8.16 1.67
CA LYS A 38 -3.93 9.52 1.15
C LYS A 38 -3.32 10.41 2.24
N LEU A 39 -2.19 11.03 1.94
CA LEU A 39 -1.48 11.93 2.84
C LEU A 39 -2.12 13.33 2.86
N PRO A 40 -1.87 14.15 3.90
CA PRO A 40 -2.41 15.52 3.98
C PRO A 40 -1.99 16.43 2.82
N ASP A 41 -0.86 16.14 2.17
CA ASP A 41 -0.33 16.88 1.02
C ASP A 41 -0.88 16.39 -0.33
N GLY A 42 -1.82 15.43 -0.32
CA GLY A 42 -2.48 14.91 -1.52
C GLY A 42 -1.82 13.68 -2.13
N ARG A 43 -0.61 13.30 -1.70
CA ARG A 43 0.08 12.12 -2.23
C ARG A 43 -0.55 10.80 -1.77
N ILE A 44 -0.40 9.76 -2.58
CA ILE A 44 -0.79 8.39 -2.25
C ILE A 44 0.42 7.63 -1.74
N GLU A 45 0.37 7.21 -0.48
CA GLU A 45 1.41 6.43 0.18
C GLU A 45 1.07 4.93 0.12
N PHE A 46 2.09 4.12 -0.17
CA PHE A 46 2.05 2.67 -0.19
C PHE A 46 3.04 2.11 0.83
N ASP A 47 2.54 1.23 1.71
CA ASP A 47 3.29 0.57 2.77
C ASP A 47 3.19 -0.96 2.58
N PRO A 48 4.12 -1.57 1.82
CA PRO A 48 4.14 -3.02 1.56
C PRO A 48 4.50 -3.89 2.77
N HIS A 49 4.95 -3.31 3.88
CA HIS A 49 5.31 -4.07 5.09
C HIS A 49 4.32 -3.88 6.23
N LEU A 50 3.30 -3.04 6.02
CA LEU A 50 2.30 -2.64 7.01
C LEU A 50 2.88 -2.03 8.31
N SER A 51 4.19 -1.78 8.34
CA SER A 51 4.97 -1.35 9.48
C SER A 51 5.47 0.09 9.34
N GLY A 52 5.38 0.66 8.15
CA GLY A 52 6.01 1.95 7.82
C GLY A 52 7.52 1.90 7.59
N ALA A 53 8.15 0.71 7.68
CA ALA A 53 9.60 0.57 7.49
C ALA A 53 10.06 0.78 6.04
N CYS A 54 9.19 0.45 5.08
CA CYS A 54 9.38 0.76 3.67
C CYS A 54 8.08 1.40 3.18
N VAL A 55 8.15 2.68 2.84
CA VAL A 55 7.02 3.42 2.28
C VAL A 55 7.48 4.17 1.04
N PHE A 56 6.60 4.25 0.05
CA PHE A 56 6.78 5.16 -1.08
C PHE A 56 5.50 5.96 -1.29
N ALA A 57 5.64 7.21 -1.70
CA ALA A 57 4.52 8.10 -1.96
C ALA A 57 4.60 8.60 -3.41
N VAL A 58 3.45 8.66 -4.07
CA VAL A 58 3.32 9.10 -5.47
C VAL A 58 2.28 10.20 -5.55
N GLU A 59 2.52 11.19 -6.41
CA GLU A 59 1.50 12.20 -6.74
C GLU A 59 0.28 11.51 -7.36
N GLU A 60 -0.91 11.84 -6.86
CA GLU A 60 -2.17 11.23 -7.29
C GLU A 60 -2.41 11.41 -8.80
N ASP A 61 -2.16 12.61 -9.32
CA ASP A 61 -2.32 12.92 -10.75
C ASP A 61 -1.39 12.10 -11.65
N GLU A 62 -0.14 11.89 -11.22
CA GLU A 62 0.82 11.07 -11.98
C GLU A 62 0.44 9.59 -11.93
N LEU A 63 -0.02 9.10 -10.78
CA LEU A 63 -0.53 7.74 -10.66
C LEU A 63 -1.71 7.50 -11.60
N ILE A 64 -2.69 8.42 -11.63
CA ILE A 64 -3.86 8.33 -12.52
C ILE A 64 -3.42 8.31 -13.98
N LYS A 65 -2.51 9.21 -14.40
CA LYS A 65 -1.98 9.23 -15.78
C LYS A 65 -1.37 7.88 -16.18
N VAL A 66 -0.60 7.26 -15.28
CA VAL A 66 0.03 5.95 -15.54
C VAL A 66 -1.02 4.85 -15.63
N LEU A 67 -2.01 4.81 -14.73
CA LEU A 67 -3.08 3.81 -14.77
C LEU A 67 -3.89 3.88 -16.07
N LEU A 68 -4.28 5.09 -16.49
CA LEU A 68 -4.97 5.32 -17.76
C LEU A 68 -4.11 4.89 -18.95
N ARG A 69 -2.80 5.19 -18.93
CA ARG A 69 -1.85 4.74 -19.97
C ARG A 69 -1.73 3.22 -20.05
N MET A 70 -1.89 2.51 -18.93
CA MET A 70 -1.92 1.04 -18.89
C MET A 70 -3.26 0.45 -19.33
N GLY A 71 -4.21 1.29 -19.76
CA GLY A 71 -5.52 0.86 -20.24
C GLY A 71 -6.48 0.45 -19.14
N TRP A 72 -6.21 0.83 -17.88
CA TRP A 72 -7.15 0.64 -16.78
C TRP A 72 -8.30 1.64 -16.98
N ARG A 73 -9.53 1.12 -17.02
CA ARG A 73 -10.77 1.87 -17.28
C ARG A 73 -11.69 1.78 -16.09
#